data_AF-A0A9X1Y3A5-F1
#
_entry.id   AF-A0A9X1Y3A5-F1
#
_cell.length_a   1.000
_cell.length_b   1.000
_cell.length_c   1.000
_cell.angle_alpha   90.00
_cell.angle_beta   90.00
_cell.angle_gamma   90.00
#
_symmetry.space_group_name_H-M   'P 1'
#
loop_
_entity.id
_entity.type
_entity.pdbx_description
1 polymer ?
#
loop_
_entity_poly.entity_id
_entity_poly.type
_entity_poly.pdbx_seq_one_letter_code
_entity_poly.pdbx_strand_id
1 'polypeptide(L)'
;MASRDDNSAGRGRKARRRQGGGKAAAAAASRRSADRGKAGRVARNAVSKGPHSRRRGSHRRLTGRRGTRLAAWRRAQQAASRTGGADNPGRSPGGAAAAAALNPGAVTPVPLQLPESEPAGDSEAVWSAAEAERVRAAAYEEGYREGLFQGGEAKLGRLIPCHTLLPELRVDDVIAAGFPAVAARLHPLLTPAGVFAAANEALREGRPLSVVRLGDGELITLAHGTVISIGEALRWGAFLPYAGVHLPDPAAREALATAVRSADIIGVPESRHPSYQGLLFPVLHHYGIDYRTLRLTTSTVNYEMNTAGYLTRLLQGRRVLLIGNQAEALAGFLGQRGVNVVGWLAPVRGVADATEIAMRVREFPDFDLALVAAGVAAVMICVQLSREWGKVALDLGHLADKLIQGEAAWPQLGEVHTGANGD
;
A
#
# COMPACT_ATOMS: atom_id res chain seq x y z
N MET A 1 70.93 -11.75 3.24
CA MET A 1 72.22 -12.35 3.65
C MET A 1 72.01 -12.86 5.08
N ALA A 2 71.65 -14.14 5.23
CA ALA A 2 72.53 -15.26 5.60
C ALA A 2 72.97 -15.14 7.08
N SER A 3 72.85 -16.12 7.98
CA SER A 3 72.52 -17.55 7.95
C SER A 3 72.36 -18.02 9.42
N ARG A 4 71.56 -19.06 9.74
CA ARG A 4 72.00 -20.39 10.29
C ARG A 4 72.75 -20.36 11.64
N ASP A 5 72.58 -21.25 12.62
CA ASP A 5 72.00 -22.60 12.75
C ASP A 5 71.84 -22.97 14.25
N ASP A 6 70.88 -23.87 14.50
CA ASP A 6 70.88 -25.10 15.33
C ASP A 6 71.02 -25.22 16.87
N ASN A 7 70.21 -26.21 17.31
CA ASN A 7 70.37 -27.21 18.38
C ASN A 7 69.98 -26.80 19.81
N SER A 8 69.24 -27.61 20.61
CA SER A 8 69.18 -29.08 20.67
C SER A 8 67.98 -29.61 21.50
N ALA A 9 67.69 -30.91 21.34
CA ALA A 9 66.58 -31.67 21.92
C ALA A 9 66.78 -32.08 23.40
N GLY A 10 65.67 -32.31 24.12
CA GLY A 10 65.66 -32.94 25.45
C GLY A 10 64.31 -33.57 25.82
N ARG A 11 64.27 -34.90 25.84
CA ARG A 11 63.13 -35.78 26.12
C ARG A 11 62.64 -35.72 27.57
N GLY A 12 61.36 -35.99 27.81
CA GLY A 12 60.83 -36.31 29.15
C GLY A 12 59.38 -36.78 29.20
N ARG A 13 59.13 -38.05 28.85
CA ARG A 13 57.87 -38.77 29.16
C ARG A 13 57.77 -39.01 30.67
N LYS A 14 56.63 -38.70 31.30
CA LYS A 14 56.04 -39.54 32.37
C LYS A 14 54.51 -39.51 32.31
N ALA A 15 53.96 -40.68 32.02
CA ALA A 15 52.57 -41.06 32.26
C ALA A 15 52.44 -41.66 33.67
N ARG A 16 51.33 -41.41 34.36
CA ARG A 16 50.53 -42.42 35.09
C ARG A 16 49.31 -41.78 35.77
N ARG A 17 48.12 -42.26 35.39
CA ARG A 17 47.14 -43.06 36.18
C ARG A 17 46.31 -42.22 37.16
N ARG A 18 45.00 -42.07 36.92
CA ARG A 18 43.88 -43.03 37.19
C ARG A 18 43.67 -43.31 38.68
N GLN A 19 42.55 -42.82 39.18
CA GLN A 19 41.52 -43.50 39.98
C GLN A 19 40.39 -42.47 40.15
N GLY A 20 39.10 -42.73 39.98
CA GLY A 20 38.37 -43.97 39.73
C GLY A 20 37.06 -43.94 40.51
N GLY A 21 35.93 -44.09 39.80
CA GLY A 21 34.63 -44.58 40.28
C GLY A 21 33.85 -43.70 41.27
N GLY A 22 32.53 -43.59 41.22
CA GLY A 22 31.53 -44.32 40.44
C GLY A 22 30.29 -44.58 41.31
N LYS A 23 29.14 -44.68 40.64
CA LYS A 23 27.86 -45.26 41.07
C LYS A 23 26.96 -44.42 42.00
N ALA A 24 25.64 -44.53 41.98
CA ALA A 24 24.61 -45.03 41.06
C ALA A 24 23.28 -44.98 41.83
N ALA A 25 22.16 -44.96 41.09
CA ALA A 25 20.82 -45.45 41.45
C ALA A 25 19.98 -44.61 42.44
N ALA A 26 18.64 -44.65 42.45
CA ALA A 26 17.55 -45.03 41.54
C ALA A 26 16.22 -44.83 42.31
N ALA A 27 15.09 -45.04 41.62
CA ALA A 27 13.70 -45.25 42.09
C ALA A 27 12.87 -43.97 42.35
N ALA A 28 11.72 -43.69 41.70
CA ALA A 28 10.56 -44.45 41.20
C ALA A 28 9.41 -44.67 42.21
N ALA A 29 8.19 -44.37 41.71
CA ALA A 29 6.88 -44.96 42.01
C ALA A 29 5.87 -44.25 42.96
N SER A 30 4.85 -43.66 42.31
CA SER A 30 3.39 -43.90 42.43
C SER A 30 2.60 -43.77 43.75
N ARG A 31 1.42 -43.14 43.66
CA ARG A 31 0.05 -43.56 44.14
C ARG A 31 -0.91 -42.36 43.90
N ARG A 32 -1.96 -42.40 43.06
CA ARG A 32 -3.30 -43.06 43.08
C ARG A 32 -4.23 -42.69 44.26
N SER A 33 -5.32 -41.96 43.94
CA SER A 33 -6.75 -42.12 44.35
C SER A 33 -7.56 -40.93 43.77
N ALA A 34 -8.54 -41.04 42.86
CA ALA A 34 -9.85 -41.73 42.87
C ALA A 34 -10.84 -41.19 43.93
N ASP A 35 -11.86 -40.41 43.53
CA ASP A 35 -13.31 -40.75 43.60
C ASP A 35 -14.17 -39.60 43.00
N ARG A 36 -15.10 -39.87 42.07
CA ARG A 36 -16.59 -39.97 42.21
C ARG A 36 -17.26 -38.67 42.73
N GLY A 37 -18.38 -38.19 42.19
CA GLY A 37 -19.37 -38.71 41.24
C GLY A 37 -20.31 -37.58 40.79
N LYS A 38 -21.01 -37.76 39.68
CA LYS A 38 -22.44 -38.15 39.58
C LYS A 38 -23.40 -36.96 39.33
N ALA A 39 -24.05 -37.07 38.17
CA ALA A 39 -25.48 -36.86 37.92
C ALA A 39 -26.07 -35.44 37.97
N GLY A 40 -26.60 -35.02 36.82
CA GLY A 40 -27.50 -33.88 36.67
C GLY A 40 -28.10 -33.82 35.25
N ARG A 41 -28.98 -34.76 34.95
CA ARG A 41 -29.90 -34.76 33.79
C ARG A 41 -31.04 -33.75 34.06
N VAL A 42 -31.88 -33.48 33.04
CA VAL A 42 -33.16 -32.69 33.02
C VAL A 42 -32.94 -31.27 32.44
N ALA A 43 -33.66 -30.74 31.43
CA ALA A 43 -34.75 -31.16 30.55
C ALA A 43 -34.66 -30.33 29.25
N ARG A 44 -34.79 -30.91 28.05
CA ARG A 44 -36.02 -30.87 27.21
C ARG A 44 -37.04 -29.80 27.62
N ASN A 45 -37.20 -28.78 26.79
CA ASN A 45 -38.54 -28.31 26.45
C ASN A 45 -38.65 -28.01 24.96
N ALA A 46 -39.75 -28.52 24.43
CA ALA A 46 -40.11 -28.57 23.04
C ALA A 46 -41.22 -27.55 22.80
N VAL A 47 -41.31 -27.10 21.54
CA VAL A 47 -42.56 -26.72 20.85
C VAL A 47 -43.31 -25.49 21.37
N SER A 48 -43.29 -24.44 20.56
CA SER A 48 -44.54 -23.78 20.16
C SER A 48 -44.49 -23.46 18.66
N LYS A 49 -45.30 -24.20 17.90
CA LYS A 49 -45.63 -23.94 16.51
C LYS A 49 -46.72 -22.87 16.43
N GLY A 50 -46.55 -21.96 15.47
CA GLY A 50 -47.63 -21.38 14.66
C GLY A 50 -47.87 -19.87 14.82
N PRO A 51 -48.57 -19.21 13.88
CA PRO A 51 -48.87 -19.59 12.49
C PRO A 51 -48.39 -18.56 11.45
N HIS A 52 -48.45 -18.99 10.19
CA HIS A 52 -48.27 -18.18 8.99
C HIS A 52 -49.17 -16.93 8.95
N SER A 53 -48.57 -15.77 8.65
CA SER A 53 -49.27 -14.70 7.95
C SER A 53 -48.49 -14.30 6.69
N ARG A 54 -48.99 -14.75 5.54
CA ARG A 54 -48.68 -14.15 4.24
C ARG A 54 -49.19 -12.71 4.24
N ARG A 55 -48.33 -11.73 4.00
CA ARG A 55 -48.76 -10.42 3.48
C ARG A 55 -47.96 -10.05 2.25
N ARG A 56 -48.71 -9.99 1.13
CA ARG A 56 -48.36 -9.35 -0.13
C ARG A 56 -48.41 -7.83 0.02
N GLY A 57 -47.61 -7.13 -0.79
CA GLY A 57 -47.65 -5.69 -1.04
C GLY A 57 -46.46 -4.98 -0.38
N SER A 58 -45.66 -4.14 -1.03
CA SER A 58 -45.79 -3.47 -2.33
C SER A 58 -44.40 -3.09 -2.83
N HIS A 59 -44.07 -3.47 -4.07
CA HIS A 59 -42.94 -2.88 -4.79
C HIS A 59 -43.23 -1.40 -5.06
N ARG A 60 -42.61 -0.49 -4.29
CA ARG A 60 -42.46 0.90 -4.70
C ARG A 60 -41.17 1.03 -5.50
N ARG A 61 -41.30 1.04 -6.83
CA ARG A 61 -40.25 1.47 -7.74
C ARG A 61 -39.94 2.94 -7.45
N LEU A 62 -38.77 3.22 -6.90
CA LEU A 62 -38.18 4.56 -6.90
C LEU A 62 -37.52 4.78 -8.28
N THR A 63 -38.34 5.05 -9.29
CA THR A 63 -37.90 5.64 -10.55
C THR A 63 -38.06 7.16 -10.44
N GLY A 64 -36.93 7.86 -10.26
CA GLY A 64 -36.91 9.32 -10.33
C GLY A 64 -35.57 9.89 -9.86
N ARG A 65 -34.94 10.72 -10.69
CA ARG A 65 -33.74 11.55 -10.41
C ARG A 65 -32.34 10.96 -10.55
N ARG A 66 -32.12 9.89 -11.32
CA ARG A 66 -30.75 9.56 -11.83
C ARG A 66 -30.38 10.25 -13.15
N GLY A 67 -31.35 10.68 -13.95
CA GLY A 67 -31.09 11.28 -15.27
C GLY A 67 -30.54 12.70 -15.27
N THR A 68 -30.86 13.51 -14.25
CA THR A 68 -30.50 14.95 -14.23
C THR A 68 -29.07 15.21 -13.77
N ARG A 69 -28.46 14.32 -12.97
CA ARG A 69 -27.09 14.48 -12.45
C ARG A 69 -26.00 14.15 -13.48
N LEU A 70 -26.22 13.17 -14.36
CA LEU A 70 -25.28 12.83 -15.44
C LEU A 70 -25.22 13.93 -16.52
N ALA A 71 -26.36 14.58 -16.78
CA ALA A 71 -26.47 15.67 -17.75
C ALA A 71 -25.88 17.00 -17.22
N ALA A 72 -25.85 17.21 -15.91
CA ALA A 72 -25.18 18.36 -15.29
C ALA A 72 -23.65 18.19 -15.30
N TRP A 73 -23.16 16.98 -15.01
CA TRP A 73 -21.72 16.67 -15.02
C TRP A 73 -21.09 16.72 -16.43
N ARG A 74 -21.77 16.20 -17.46
CA ARG A 74 -21.31 16.31 -18.86
C ARG A 74 -21.26 17.76 -19.37
N ARG A 75 -22.16 18.63 -18.91
CA ARG A 75 -22.17 20.06 -19.27
C ARG A 75 -21.02 20.83 -18.62
N ALA A 76 -20.66 20.49 -17.38
CA ALA A 76 -19.50 21.07 -16.70
C ALA A 76 -18.17 20.69 -17.38
N GLN A 77 -18.03 19.46 -17.90
CA GLN A 77 -16.84 19.04 -18.65
C GLN A 77 -16.71 19.73 -20.03
N GLN A 78 -17.83 19.95 -20.73
CA GLN A 78 -17.80 20.65 -22.02
C GLN A 78 -17.48 22.14 -21.89
N ALA A 79 -17.89 22.79 -20.80
CA ALA A 79 -17.53 24.18 -20.51
C ALA A 79 -16.03 24.36 -20.23
N ALA A 80 -15.39 23.41 -19.52
CA ALA A 80 -13.96 23.45 -19.23
C ALA A 80 -13.07 23.22 -20.47
N SER A 81 -13.56 22.51 -21.48
CA SER A 81 -12.83 22.28 -22.74
C SER A 81 -12.83 23.47 -23.71
N ARG A 82 -13.60 24.53 -23.44
CA ARG A 82 -13.73 25.70 -24.32
C ARG A 82 -12.89 26.92 -23.92
N THR A 83 -12.23 26.89 -22.76
CA THR A 83 -11.46 28.03 -22.23
C THR A 83 -9.94 27.84 -22.25
N GLY A 84 -9.43 26.84 -22.98
CA GLY A 84 -7.99 26.59 -23.11
C GLY A 84 -7.54 26.50 -24.56
N GLY A 85 -7.40 27.64 -25.23
CA GLY A 85 -6.92 27.69 -26.61
C GLY A 85 -6.47 29.08 -27.02
N ALA A 86 -5.24 29.45 -26.66
CA ALA A 86 -4.49 30.50 -27.34
C ALA A 86 -2.99 30.23 -27.25
N ASP A 87 -2.33 30.46 -28.39
CA ASP A 87 -0.90 30.62 -28.65
C ASP A 87 -0.01 29.38 -28.86
N ASN A 88 0.12 29.01 -30.15
CA ASN A 88 1.45 28.83 -30.73
C ASN A 88 1.43 29.13 -32.25
N PRO A 89 2.24 30.07 -32.77
CA PRO A 89 2.26 30.39 -34.19
C PRO A 89 3.32 29.60 -34.95
N GLY A 90 2.99 29.22 -36.20
CA GLY A 90 3.99 29.04 -37.25
C GLY A 90 4.15 27.61 -37.79
N ARG A 91 3.39 27.29 -38.85
CA ARG A 91 3.92 26.86 -40.16
C ARG A 91 2.80 26.43 -41.10
N SER A 92 2.82 27.02 -42.28
CA SER A 92 2.18 26.56 -43.52
C SER A 92 3.29 26.38 -44.57
N PRO A 93 3.02 25.84 -45.78
CA PRO A 93 2.04 24.82 -46.17
C PRO A 93 2.65 23.77 -47.13
N GLY A 94 1.88 22.74 -47.50
CA GLY A 94 2.18 21.96 -48.71
C GLY A 94 1.21 20.82 -49.01
N GLY A 95 0.56 20.90 -50.19
CA GLY A 95 0.40 19.71 -51.05
C GLY A 95 -0.95 19.00 -51.14
N ALA A 96 -1.87 19.57 -51.94
CA ALA A 96 -2.54 18.98 -53.11
C ALA A 96 -3.13 17.54 -53.11
N ALA A 97 -4.43 17.50 -53.46
CA ALA A 97 -5.04 16.84 -54.64
C ALA A 97 -5.87 15.54 -54.52
N ALA A 98 -7.08 15.67 -55.11
CA ALA A 98 -7.86 14.74 -55.95
C ALA A 98 -8.62 13.57 -55.28
N ALA A 99 -9.76 13.09 -55.79
CA ALA A 99 -10.84 13.57 -56.68
C ALA A 99 -11.88 12.42 -56.76
N ALA A 100 -13.18 12.78 -56.85
CA ALA A 100 -14.31 12.03 -57.47
C ALA A 100 -14.71 10.66 -56.83
N ALA A 101 -15.97 10.18 -56.83
CA ALA A 101 -17.13 10.44 -57.69
C ALA A 101 -18.44 9.85 -57.09
N LEU A 102 -19.57 10.22 -57.71
CA LEU A 102 -20.88 9.53 -57.85
C LEU A 102 -22.04 9.86 -56.86
N ASN A 103 -22.97 10.67 -57.39
CA ASN A 103 -24.43 10.68 -57.16
C ASN A 103 -25.08 9.67 -58.16
N PRO A 104 -26.36 9.21 -58.06
CA PRO A 104 -27.54 9.99 -57.64
C PRO A 104 -28.67 9.22 -56.89
N GLY A 105 -29.65 9.95 -56.35
CA GLY A 105 -30.89 9.37 -55.84
C GLY A 105 -31.79 10.39 -55.15
N ALA A 106 -32.36 11.32 -55.93
CA ALA A 106 -33.24 12.37 -55.45
C ALA A 106 -34.64 11.83 -55.11
N VAL A 107 -35.07 12.04 -53.86
CA VAL A 107 -36.48 12.14 -53.48
C VAL A 107 -36.59 13.31 -52.52
N THR A 108 -37.24 14.38 -52.98
CA THR A 108 -37.59 15.57 -52.20
C THR A 108 -38.80 15.29 -51.31
N PRO A 109 -38.75 15.63 -50.01
CA PRO A 109 -39.96 15.87 -49.24
C PRO A 109 -40.13 17.37 -48.95
N VAL A 110 -41.40 17.76 -49.08
CA VAL A 110 -42.02 19.06 -48.82
C VAL A 110 -41.57 19.69 -47.49
N PRO A 111 -41.28 21.01 -47.43
CA PRO A 111 -40.94 21.68 -46.19
C PRO A 111 -42.18 21.80 -45.29
N LEU A 112 -42.15 21.09 -44.16
CA LEU A 112 -43.07 21.32 -43.04
C LEU A 112 -42.67 22.63 -42.35
N GLN A 113 -43.48 23.67 -42.52
CA GLN A 113 -43.43 24.87 -41.69
C GLN A 113 -43.73 24.48 -40.25
N LEU A 114 -42.69 24.49 -39.41
CA LEU A 114 -42.84 24.51 -37.95
C LEU A 114 -43.21 25.94 -37.53
N PRO A 115 -44.16 26.12 -36.61
CA PRO A 115 -44.52 27.45 -36.12
C PRO A 115 -43.31 28.10 -35.45
N GLU A 116 -43.13 29.39 -35.72
CA GLU A 116 -42.11 30.24 -35.10
C GLU A 116 -42.18 30.10 -33.58
N SER A 117 -41.17 29.46 -33.00
CA SER A 117 -40.96 29.49 -31.56
C SER A 117 -40.52 30.89 -31.19
N GLU A 118 -41.30 31.54 -30.35
CA GLU A 118 -40.93 32.79 -29.68
C GLU A 118 -39.51 32.70 -29.11
N PRO A 119 -38.73 33.80 -29.10
CA PRO A 119 -37.40 33.79 -28.55
C PRO A 119 -37.48 33.48 -27.06
N ALA A 120 -37.12 32.24 -26.69
CA ALA A 120 -36.75 31.91 -25.33
C ALA A 120 -35.61 32.85 -24.95
N GLY A 121 -35.88 33.75 -24.01
CA GLY A 121 -34.87 34.61 -23.43
C GLY A 121 -33.81 33.76 -22.74
N ASP A 122 -32.78 33.40 -23.49
CA ASP A 122 -31.53 32.87 -22.95
C ASP A 122 -30.80 34.03 -22.25
N SER A 123 -31.27 34.39 -21.06
CA SER A 123 -30.40 35.02 -20.08
C SER A 123 -29.47 33.92 -19.57
N GLU A 124 -28.36 33.67 -20.27
CA GLU A 124 -27.22 33.02 -19.65
C GLU A 124 -26.79 33.90 -18.48
N ALA A 125 -27.28 33.57 -17.29
CA ALA A 125 -26.84 34.21 -16.06
C ALA A 125 -25.34 33.92 -15.93
N VAL A 126 -24.51 34.92 -16.27
CA VAL A 126 -23.07 34.84 -16.09
C VAL A 126 -22.83 34.92 -14.59
N TRP A 127 -22.64 33.77 -13.95
CA TRP A 127 -22.34 33.69 -12.53
C TRP A 127 -20.98 34.35 -12.27
N SER A 128 -20.92 35.25 -11.31
CA SER A 128 -19.63 35.76 -10.86
C SER A 128 -18.79 34.62 -10.27
N ALA A 129 -17.46 34.71 -10.36
CA ALA A 129 -16.57 33.70 -9.79
C ALA A 129 -16.83 33.46 -8.28
N ALA A 130 -17.22 34.52 -7.56
CA ALA A 130 -17.58 34.46 -6.14
C ALA A 130 -18.90 33.71 -5.88
N GLU A 131 -19.89 33.82 -6.76
CA GLU A 131 -21.13 33.04 -6.66
C GLU A 131 -20.90 31.57 -7.01
N ALA A 132 -20.10 31.30 -8.04
CA ALA A 132 -19.72 29.94 -8.40
C ALA A 132 -18.97 29.25 -7.25
N GLU A 133 -18.07 29.96 -6.56
CA GLU A 133 -17.36 29.43 -5.40
C GLU A 133 -18.29 29.19 -4.20
N ARG A 134 -19.20 30.11 -3.90
CA ARG A 134 -20.20 29.92 -2.84
C ARG A 134 -21.09 28.70 -3.10
N VAL A 135 -21.53 28.51 -4.34
CA VAL A 135 -22.34 27.33 -4.72
C VAL A 135 -21.52 26.05 -4.59
N ARG A 136 -20.24 26.04 -5.00
CA ARG A 136 -19.35 24.89 -4.83
C ARG A 136 -19.16 24.55 -3.35
N ALA A 137 -18.88 25.54 -2.51
CA ALA A 137 -18.70 25.36 -1.08
C ALA A 137 -19.98 24.81 -0.42
N ALA A 138 -21.15 25.36 -0.75
CA ALA A 138 -22.42 24.87 -0.23
C ALA A 138 -22.73 23.42 -0.66
N ALA A 139 -22.47 23.09 -1.93
CA ALA A 139 -22.64 21.72 -2.44
C ALA A 139 -21.66 20.73 -1.79
N TYR A 140 -20.44 21.15 -1.52
CA TYR A 140 -19.45 20.37 -0.79
C TYR A 140 -19.92 20.10 0.64
N GLU A 141 -20.35 21.12 1.36
CA GLU A 141 -20.85 21.00 2.74
C GLU A 141 -22.08 20.09 2.81
N GLU A 142 -23.02 20.22 1.87
CA GLU A 142 -24.17 19.33 1.77
C GLU A 142 -23.73 17.87 1.53
N GLY A 143 -22.80 17.65 0.60
CA GLY A 143 -22.26 16.34 0.30
C GLY A 143 -21.51 15.72 1.49
N TYR A 144 -20.75 16.53 2.23
CA TYR A 144 -20.04 16.11 3.44
C TYR A 144 -21.01 15.66 4.53
N ARG A 145 -22.03 16.49 4.82
CA ARG A 145 -23.07 16.17 5.81
C ARG A 145 -23.87 14.93 5.45
N GLU A 146 -24.27 14.80 4.18
CA GLU A 146 -24.97 13.60 3.69
C GLU A 146 -24.05 12.37 3.78
N GLY A 147 -22.76 12.52 3.46
CA GLY A 147 -21.77 11.46 3.59
C GLY A 147 -21.59 10.98 5.03
N LEU A 148 -21.47 11.91 5.99
CA LEU A 148 -21.40 11.58 7.42
C LEU A 148 -22.67 10.85 7.89
N PHE A 149 -23.85 11.34 7.50
CA PHE A 149 -25.12 10.71 7.83
C PHE A 149 -25.22 9.30 7.24
N GLN A 150 -25.05 9.14 5.93
CA GLN A 150 -25.15 7.84 5.24
C GLN A 150 -24.06 6.85 5.68
N GLY A 151 -22.86 7.36 5.99
CA GLY A 151 -21.69 6.59 6.37
C GLY A 151 -21.70 6.10 7.82
N GLY A 152 -22.33 6.86 8.73
CA GLY A 152 -22.39 6.61 10.16
C GLY A 152 -23.82 6.40 10.67
N GLU A 153 -24.55 7.50 10.92
CA GLU A 153 -25.86 7.49 11.57
C GLU A 153 -26.90 6.61 10.87
N ALA A 154 -26.99 6.66 9.54
CA ALA A 154 -27.92 5.84 8.78
C ALA A 154 -27.61 4.34 8.87
N LYS A 155 -26.34 3.96 9.10
CA LYS A 155 -25.97 2.56 9.33
C LYS A 155 -26.36 2.13 10.74
N LEU A 156 -26.10 2.98 11.74
CA LEU A 156 -26.55 2.73 13.11
C LEU A 156 -28.08 2.60 13.17
N GLY A 157 -28.82 3.49 12.50
CA GLY A 157 -30.27 3.46 12.44
C GLY A 157 -30.85 2.16 11.87
N ARG A 158 -30.13 1.46 10.98
CA ARG A 158 -30.55 0.12 10.49
C ARG A 158 -30.44 -0.99 11.53
N LEU A 159 -29.66 -0.77 12.59
CA LEU A 159 -29.47 -1.71 13.69
C LEU A 159 -30.45 -1.46 14.86
N ILE A 160 -31.06 -0.28 14.92
CA ILE A 160 -32.05 0.07 15.96
C ILE A 160 -33.34 -0.71 15.68
N PRO A 161 -33.84 -1.53 16.61
CA PRO A 161 -35.09 -2.27 16.44
C PRO A 161 -36.30 -1.36 16.17
N CYS A 162 -37.29 -1.88 15.45
CA CYS A 162 -38.57 -1.19 15.29
C CYS A 162 -39.17 -0.80 16.64
N HIS A 163 -39.80 0.38 16.70
CA HIS A 163 -40.44 0.93 17.90
C HIS A 163 -39.49 1.18 19.09
N THR A 164 -38.18 1.33 18.82
CA THR A 164 -37.22 1.78 19.82
C THR A 164 -36.52 3.06 19.35
N LEU A 165 -36.04 3.85 20.29
CA LEU A 165 -35.25 5.05 20.06
C LEU A 165 -33.93 4.90 20.82
N LEU A 166 -32.84 5.40 20.25
CA LEU A 166 -31.55 5.54 20.92
C LEU A 166 -31.38 7.04 21.27
N PRO A 167 -31.84 7.48 22.45
CA PRO A 167 -31.76 8.89 22.81
C PRO A 167 -30.32 9.29 23.12
N GLU A 168 -29.99 10.54 22.82
CA GLU A 168 -28.78 11.27 23.29
C GLU A 168 -27.41 10.73 22.82
N LEU A 169 -27.35 9.53 22.24
CA LEU A 169 -26.12 8.93 21.72
C LEU A 169 -26.01 9.08 20.21
N ARG A 170 -24.81 9.43 19.74
CA ARG A 170 -24.42 9.47 18.33
C ARG A 170 -23.69 8.20 17.93
N VAL A 171 -23.47 8.03 16.63
CA VAL A 171 -22.70 6.90 16.09
C VAL A 171 -21.31 6.79 16.71
N ASP A 172 -20.64 7.91 16.99
CA ASP A 172 -19.30 7.91 17.59
C ASP A 172 -19.32 7.38 19.03
N ASP A 173 -20.36 7.71 19.82
CA ASP A 173 -20.51 7.20 21.19
C ASP A 173 -20.69 5.69 21.19
N VAL A 174 -21.51 5.18 20.26
CA VAL A 174 -21.74 3.74 20.09
C VAL A 174 -20.47 3.03 19.64
N ILE A 175 -19.70 3.62 18.71
CA ILE A 175 -18.41 3.08 18.26
C ILE A 175 -17.42 3.05 19.43
N ALA A 176 -17.30 4.13 20.19
CA ALA A 176 -16.40 4.23 21.34
C ALA A 176 -16.74 3.19 22.41
N ALA A 177 -18.03 3.00 22.72
CA ALA A 177 -18.49 1.98 23.65
C ALA A 177 -18.25 0.55 23.14
N GLY A 178 -18.37 0.33 21.82
CA GLY A 178 -18.17 -0.98 21.20
C GLY A 178 -16.70 -1.34 20.92
N PHE A 179 -15.82 -0.36 20.74
CA PHE A 179 -14.43 -0.58 20.33
C PHE A 179 -13.64 -1.49 21.29
N PRO A 180 -13.75 -1.38 22.64
CA PRO A 180 -13.08 -2.29 23.56
C PRO A 180 -13.36 -3.78 23.28
N ALA A 181 -14.56 -4.11 22.78
CA ALA A 181 -14.93 -5.49 22.43
C ALA A 181 -14.16 -6.05 21.22
N VAL A 182 -13.58 -5.19 20.38
CA VAL A 182 -12.77 -5.58 19.22
C VAL A 182 -11.30 -5.20 19.34
N ALA A 183 -10.91 -4.45 20.38
CA ALA A 183 -9.54 -3.96 20.57
C ALA A 183 -8.51 -5.11 20.63
N ALA A 184 -8.88 -6.26 21.21
CA ALA A 184 -8.03 -7.45 21.24
C ALA A 184 -7.75 -8.06 19.85
N ARG A 185 -8.45 -7.61 18.79
CA ARG A 185 -8.25 -8.04 17.40
C ARG A 185 -7.31 -7.13 16.62
N LEU A 186 -6.81 -6.05 17.23
CA LEU A 186 -5.81 -5.19 16.60
C LEU A 186 -4.54 -6.01 16.36
N HIS A 187 -3.97 -5.83 15.17
CA HIS A 187 -2.70 -6.46 14.82
C HIS A 187 -1.58 -5.44 15.04
N PRO A 188 -0.56 -5.76 15.85
CA PRO A 188 0.53 -4.84 16.11
C PRO A 188 1.39 -4.65 14.86
N LEU A 189 1.81 -3.41 14.62
CA LEU A 189 2.78 -3.06 13.59
C LEU A 189 4.14 -2.78 14.24
N LEU A 190 5.22 -3.15 13.56
CA LEU A 190 6.56 -2.72 13.92
C LEU A 190 6.65 -1.20 13.78
N THR A 191 7.17 -0.56 14.82
CA THR A 191 7.48 0.87 14.80
C THR A 191 8.70 1.15 13.91
N PRO A 192 8.95 2.42 13.50
CA PRO A 192 10.16 2.79 12.79
C PRO A 192 11.45 2.37 13.51
N ALA A 193 11.46 2.48 14.84
CA ALA A 193 12.56 2.01 15.68
C ALA A 193 12.74 0.48 15.61
N GLY A 194 11.63 -0.27 15.58
CA GLY A 194 11.66 -1.72 15.42
C GLY A 194 12.17 -2.16 14.05
N VAL A 195 11.81 -1.46 12.98
CA VAL A 195 12.34 -1.70 11.62
C VAL A 195 13.83 -1.37 11.56
N PHE A 196 14.24 -0.23 12.14
CA PHE A 196 15.64 0.13 12.28
C PHE A 196 16.45 -0.94 13.02
N ALA A 197 15.96 -1.40 14.18
CA ALA A 197 16.64 -2.40 14.98
C ALA A 197 16.85 -3.70 14.19
N ALA A 198 15.80 -4.17 13.50
CA ALA A 198 15.87 -5.36 12.66
C ALA A 198 16.86 -5.22 11.49
N ALA A 199 16.84 -4.07 10.79
CA ALA A 199 17.76 -3.81 9.68
C ALA A 199 19.21 -3.68 10.16
N ASN A 200 19.45 -2.96 11.25
CA ASN A 200 20.79 -2.77 11.81
C ASN A 200 21.36 -4.09 12.35
N GLU A 201 20.54 -4.93 12.98
CA GLU A 201 20.95 -6.26 13.41
C GLU A 201 21.31 -7.15 12.21
N ALA A 202 20.47 -7.17 11.17
CA ALA A 202 20.75 -7.92 9.95
C ALA A 202 22.07 -7.48 9.29
N LEU A 203 22.32 -6.16 9.21
CA LEU A 203 23.58 -5.60 8.71
C LEU A 203 24.79 -5.98 9.59
N ARG A 204 24.63 -5.95 10.92
CA ARG A 204 25.70 -6.33 11.85
C ARG A 204 26.07 -7.81 11.73
N GLU A 205 25.09 -8.66 11.49
CA GLU A 205 25.25 -10.12 11.44
C GLU A 205 25.48 -10.66 10.02
N GLY A 206 25.46 -9.79 9.00
CA GLY A 206 25.58 -10.21 7.60
C GLY A 206 24.42 -11.10 7.15
N ARG A 207 23.22 -10.90 7.70
CA ARG A 207 22.02 -11.65 7.35
C ARG A 207 21.19 -10.89 6.32
N PRO A 208 20.53 -11.59 5.39
CA PRO A 208 19.60 -10.97 4.45
C PRO A 208 18.37 -10.39 5.15
N LEU A 209 17.87 -9.26 4.64
CA LEU A 209 16.61 -8.67 5.08
C LEU A 209 16.03 -7.78 3.98
N SER A 210 14.75 -7.99 3.66
CA SER A 210 13.97 -7.12 2.79
C SER A 210 12.92 -6.33 3.58
N VAL A 211 12.90 -5.01 3.41
CA VAL A 211 11.83 -4.14 3.89
C VAL A 211 11.12 -3.55 2.68
N VAL A 212 9.92 -4.04 2.41
CA VAL A 212 9.11 -3.63 1.26
C VAL A 212 7.86 -2.89 1.72
N ARG A 213 7.21 -2.12 0.85
CA ARG A 213 6.00 -1.37 1.20
C ARG A 213 4.91 -1.62 0.16
N LEU A 214 3.67 -1.70 0.63
CA LEU A 214 2.47 -1.82 -0.20
C LEU A 214 1.69 -0.52 -0.12
N GLY A 215 1.71 0.24 -1.19
CA GLY A 215 0.81 1.37 -1.43
C GLY A 215 -0.43 0.97 -2.22
N ASP A 216 -1.16 1.97 -2.72
CA ASP A 216 -2.26 1.75 -3.66
C ASP A 216 -1.75 1.13 -4.98
N GLY A 217 -0.59 1.54 -5.47
CA GLY A 217 0.01 0.99 -6.69
C GLY A 217 0.19 -0.54 -6.61
N GLU A 218 0.85 -1.02 -5.57
CA GLU A 218 1.06 -2.45 -5.34
C GLU A 218 -0.26 -3.17 -5.09
N LEU A 219 -1.17 -2.60 -4.30
CA LEU A 219 -2.45 -3.24 -3.99
C LEU A 219 -3.40 -3.34 -5.19
N ILE A 220 -3.46 -2.30 -6.03
CA ILE A 220 -4.25 -2.35 -7.28
C ILE A 220 -3.60 -3.35 -8.25
N THR A 221 -2.27 -3.38 -8.33
CA THR A 221 -1.54 -4.38 -9.12
C THR A 221 -1.86 -5.80 -8.63
N LEU A 222 -1.88 -6.06 -7.33
CA LEU A 222 -2.26 -7.36 -6.77
C LEU A 222 -3.74 -7.73 -6.97
N ALA A 223 -4.63 -6.73 -6.99
CA ALA A 223 -6.08 -6.93 -7.00
C ALA A 223 -6.68 -7.07 -8.41
N HIS A 224 -6.01 -6.58 -9.45
CA HIS A 224 -6.62 -6.46 -10.77
C HIS A 224 -6.97 -7.83 -11.38
N GLY A 225 -8.22 -7.96 -11.83
CA GLY A 225 -8.72 -9.18 -12.46
C GLY A 225 -8.92 -10.35 -11.50
N THR A 226 -8.77 -10.15 -10.18
CA THR A 226 -8.96 -11.18 -9.15
C THR A 226 -9.91 -10.70 -8.06
N VAL A 227 -9.51 -9.69 -7.30
CA VAL A 227 -10.29 -9.09 -6.21
C VAL A 227 -11.21 -7.99 -6.75
N ILE A 228 -10.73 -7.22 -7.72
CA ILE A 228 -11.50 -6.19 -8.43
C ILE A 228 -11.48 -6.46 -9.93
N SER A 229 -12.49 -5.97 -10.63
CA SER A 229 -12.54 -6.09 -12.10
C SER A 229 -11.39 -5.32 -12.75
N ILE A 230 -10.98 -5.73 -13.96
CA ILE A 230 -9.98 -5.00 -14.76
C ILE A 230 -10.43 -3.54 -14.97
N GLY A 231 -11.72 -3.32 -15.23
CA GLY A 231 -12.27 -1.97 -15.42
C GLY A 231 -12.18 -1.11 -14.15
N GLU A 232 -12.35 -1.67 -12.96
CA GLU A 232 -12.10 -0.95 -11.70
C GLU A 232 -10.62 -0.65 -11.50
N ALA A 233 -9.76 -1.63 -11.73
CA ALA A 233 -8.32 -1.46 -11.61
C ALA A 233 -7.77 -0.39 -12.56
N LEU A 234 -8.24 -0.33 -13.82
CA LEU A 234 -7.88 0.73 -14.76
C LEU A 234 -8.34 2.12 -14.30
N ARG A 235 -9.50 2.22 -13.64
CA ARG A 235 -9.99 3.50 -13.10
C ARG A 235 -9.21 3.95 -11.88
N TRP A 236 -8.95 3.04 -10.94
CA TRP A 236 -8.25 3.37 -9.69
C TRP A 236 -6.75 3.52 -9.91
N GLY A 237 -6.18 2.74 -10.83
CA GLY A 237 -4.75 2.65 -11.13
C GLY A 237 -4.33 3.41 -12.38
N ALA A 238 -5.00 4.51 -12.74
CA ALA A 238 -4.62 5.32 -13.90
C ALA A 238 -3.17 5.86 -13.82
N PHE A 239 -2.61 5.93 -12.61
CA PHE A 239 -1.23 6.34 -12.33
C PHE A 239 -0.21 5.19 -12.40
N LEU A 240 -0.64 3.92 -12.52
CA LEU A 240 0.26 2.76 -12.48
C LEU A 240 1.38 2.75 -13.54
N PRO A 241 1.20 3.30 -14.76
CA PRO A 241 2.30 3.41 -15.71
C PRO A 241 3.50 4.19 -15.14
N TYR A 242 3.25 5.21 -14.31
CA TYR A 242 4.31 5.95 -13.62
C TYR A 242 5.02 5.08 -12.56
N ALA A 243 4.29 4.14 -11.94
CA ALA A 243 4.85 3.16 -11.00
C ALA A 243 5.45 1.92 -11.69
N GLY A 244 5.52 1.90 -13.02
CA GLY A 244 6.15 0.83 -13.80
C GLY A 244 5.28 -0.39 -14.09
N VAL A 245 3.94 -0.24 -14.09
CA VAL A 245 2.98 -1.32 -14.39
C VAL A 245 1.94 -0.84 -15.42
N HIS A 246 1.71 -1.64 -16.46
CA HIS A 246 0.66 -1.38 -17.46
C HIS A 246 -0.46 -2.41 -17.34
N LEU A 247 -1.62 -2.00 -16.83
CA LEU A 247 -2.74 -2.92 -16.66
C LEU A 247 -3.47 -3.24 -17.99
N PRO A 248 -4.01 -4.46 -18.13
CA PRO A 248 -3.86 -5.60 -17.21
C PRO A 248 -2.49 -6.27 -17.37
N ASP A 249 -1.89 -6.71 -16.26
CA ASP A 249 -0.62 -7.42 -16.24
C ASP A 249 -0.63 -8.57 -15.22
N PRO A 250 -1.21 -9.73 -15.59
CA PRO A 250 -1.23 -10.89 -14.72
C PRO A 250 0.17 -11.37 -14.30
N ALA A 251 1.18 -11.21 -15.16
CA ALA A 251 2.54 -11.66 -14.86
C ALA A 251 3.15 -10.82 -13.73
N ALA A 252 3.04 -9.49 -13.81
CA ALA A 252 3.46 -8.59 -12.76
C ALA A 252 2.71 -8.85 -11.44
N ARG A 253 1.41 -9.13 -11.52
CA ARG A 253 0.59 -9.47 -10.36
C ARG A 253 1.12 -10.71 -9.64
N GLU A 254 1.34 -11.81 -10.36
CA GLU A 254 1.81 -13.06 -9.75
C GLU A 254 3.25 -12.94 -9.24
N ALA A 255 4.12 -12.20 -9.95
CA ALA A 255 5.47 -11.89 -9.49
C ALA A 255 5.44 -11.08 -8.19
N LEU A 256 4.57 -10.07 -8.11
CA LEU A 256 4.41 -9.24 -6.91
C LEU A 256 3.86 -10.05 -5.75
N ALA A 257 2.86 -10.91 -5.97
CA ALA A 257 2.33 -11.79 -4.94
C ALA A 257 3.39 -12.75 -4.38
N THR A 258 4.27 -13.26 -5.26
CA THR A 258 5.40 -14.10 -4.87
C THR A 258 6.43 -13.34 -4.04
N ALA A 259 6.76 -12.10 -4.43
CA ALA A 259 7.64 -11.22 -3.67
C ALA A 259 7.06 -10.91 -2.29
N VAL A 260 5.79 -10.53 -2.20
CA VAL A 260 5.10 -10.25 -0.93
C VAL A 260 5.11 -11.46 0.01
N ARG A 261 4.88 -12.67 -0.50
CA ARG A 261 4.96 -13.90 0.31
C ARG A 261 6.35 -14.15 0.88
N SER A 262 7.40 -13.65 0.22
CA SER A 262 8.80 -13.94 0.53
C SER A 262 9.51 -12.80 1.27
N ALA A 263 8.86 -11.63 1.43
CA ALA A 263 9.42 -10.46 2.09
C ALA A 263 9.57 -10.67 3.60
N ASP A 264 10.58 -10.02 4.19
CA ASP A 264 10.90 -10.18 5.62
C ASP A 264 10.14 -9.19 6.52
N ILE A 265 9.93 -7.95 6.05
CA ILE A 265 9.11 -6.93 6.68
C ILE A 265 8.29 -6.23 5.59
N ILE A 266 6.97 -6.08 5.81
CA ILE A 266 6.04 -5.49 4.84
C ILE A 266 5.34 -4.28 5.45
N GLY A 267 5.57 -3.11 4.87
CA GLY A 267 4.80 -1.91 5.14
C GLY A 267 3.41 -2.00 4.52
N VAL A 268 2.36 -1.82 5.32
CA VAL A 268 0.96 -1.85 4.89
C VAL A 268 0.26 -0.53 5.22
N PRO A 269 -0.74 -0.11 4.44
CA PRO A 269 -1.39 1.17 4.69
C PRO A 269 -2.27 1.10 5.95
N GLU A 270 -2.20 2.13 6.79
CA GLU A 270 -3.10 2.29 7.94
C GLU A 270 -4.47 2.86 7.54
N SER A 271 -4.51 3.58 6.41
CA SER A 271 -5.75 4.16 5.89
C SER A 271 -6.76 3.09 5.51
N ARG A 272 -7.99 3.25 6.01
CA ARG A 272 -9.14 2.39 5.69
C ARG A 272 -9.81 2.70 4.35
N HIS A 273 -9.18 3.52 3.51
CA HIS A 273 -9.69 3.84 2.18
C HIS A 273 -9.87 2.57 1.32
N PRO A 274 -10.86 2.51 0.40
CA PRO A 274 -11.11 1.34 -0.43
C PRO A 274 -9.91 0.84 -1.24
N SER A 275 -9.04 1.73 -1.73
CA SER A 275 -7.82 1.35 -2.47
C SER A 275 -6.63 0.93 -1.59
N TYR A 276 -6.75 1.07 -0.26
CA TYR A 276 -5.73 0.72 0.72
C TYR A 276 -6.16 -0.54 1.50
N GLN A 277 -6.53 -0.44 2.78
CA GLN A 277 -6.97 -1.62 3.55
C GLN A 277 -8.20 -2.30 2.94
N GLY A 278 -9.03 -1.56 2.19
CA GLY A 278 -10.13 -2.14 1.43
C GLY A 278 -9.69 -3.18 0.39
N LEU A 279 -8.45 -3.11 -0.11
CA LEU A 279 -7.84 -4.12 -0.98
C LEU A 279 -6.87 -5.04 -0.25
N LEU A 280 -6.12 -4.55 0.74
CA LEU A 280 -5.07 -5.30 1.44
C LEU A 280 -5.54 -6.70 1.89
N PHE A 281 -6.55 -6.77 2.75
CA PHE A 281 -6.97 -8.05 3.31
C PHE A 281 -7.66 -8.97 2.28
N PRO A 282 -8.52 -8.47 1.38
CA PRO A 282 -9.02 -9.28 0.27
C PRO A 282 -7.93 -9.85 -0.63
N VAL A 283 -6.88 -9.09 -0.94
CA VAL A 283 -5.72 -9.55 -1.71
C VAL A 283 -4.96 -10.63 -0.96
N LEU A 284 -4.62 -10.40 0.31
CA LEU A 284 -3.91 -11.40 1.10
C LEU A 284 -4.72 -12.69 1.22
N HIS A 285 -6.04 -12.59 1.40
CA HIS A 285 -6.94 -13.73 1.42
C HIS A 285 -6.96 -14.49 0.08
N HIS A 286 -7.06 -13.78 -1.05
CA HIS A 286 -7.02 -14.39 -2.38
C HIS A 286 -5.76 -15.22 -2.61
N TYR A 287 -4.60 -14.72 -2.16
CA TYR A 287 -3.31 -15.40 -2.31
C TYR A 287 -2.97 -16.40 -1.19
N GLY A 288 -3.89 -16.63 -0.26
CA GLY A 288 -3.68 -17.51 0.89
C GLY A 288 -2.57 -17.05 1.83
N ILE A 289 -2.28 -15.75 1.86
CA ILE A 289 -1.24 -15.16 2.71
C ILE A 289 -1.87 -14.82 4.07
N ASP A 290 -1.46 -15.53 5.11
CA ASP A 290 -1.90 -15.25 6.48
C ASP A 290 -1.14 -14.06 7.05
N TYR A 291 -1.77 -12.89 7.10
CA TYR A 291 -1.13 -11.67 7.63
C TYR A 291 -0.65 -11.81 9.08
N ARG A 292 -1.20 -12.76 9.85
CA ARG A 292 -0.81 -12.98 11.26
C ARG A 292 0.57 -13.60 11.40
N THR A 293 1.11 -14.18 10.34
CA THR A 293 2.48 -14.75 10.31
C THR A 293 3.49 -13.76 9.72
N LEU A 294 3.04 -12.63 9.20
CA LEU A 294 3.89 -11.60 8.60
C LEU A 294 4.41 -10.64 9.68
N ARG A 295 5.59 -10.06 9.42
CA ARG A 295 6.09 -8.91 10.17
C ARG A 295 5.65 -7.65 9.45
N LEU A 296 4.64 -6.98 9.99
CA LEU A 296 4.04 -5.80 9.35
C LEU A 296 4.56 -4.50 9.98
N THR A 297 4.63 -3.44 9.18
CA THR A 297 4.88 -2.05 9.59
C THR A 297 3.98 -1.10 8.79
N THR A 298 4.13 0.21 8.91
CA THR A 298 3.36 1.17 8.10
C THR A 298 3.92 1.25 6.68
N SER A 299 3.09 1.47 5.65
CA SER A 299 3.59 1.67 4.27
C SER A 299 4.32 3.02 4.09
N THR A 300 4.28 3.88 5.12
CA THR A 300 4.99 5.16 5.24
C THR A 300 6.24 5.08 6.11
N VAL A 301 6.65 3.87 6.52
CA VAL A 301 7.77 3.67 7.45
C VAL A 301 9.08 4.29 6.97
N ASN A 302 9.29 4.40 5.65
CA ASN A 302 10.43 5.09 5.05
C ASN A 302 10.48 6.57 5.49
N TYR A 303 9.34 7.28 5.46
CA TYR A 303 9.25 8.67 5.91
C TYR A 303 9.45 8.81 7.41
N GLU A 304 8.87 7.89 8.18
CA GLU A 304 8.96 7.90 9.64
C GLU A 304 10.39 7.57 10.11
N MET A 305 11.05 6.60 9.48
CA MET A 305 12.46 6.29 9.71
C MET A 305 13.37 7.46 9.34
N ASN A 306 13.07 8.16 8.24
CA ASN A 306 13.81 9.36 7.86
C ASN A 306 13.63 10.47 8.89
N THR A 307 12.38 10.83 9.20
CA THR A 307 12.06 11.94 10.12
C THR A 307 12.61 11.71 11.52
N ALA A 308 12.58 10.46 12.00
CA ALA A 308 13.15 10.09 13.29
C ALA A 308 14.69 9.88 13.27
N GLY A 309 15.36 10.14 12.15
CA GLY A 309 16.83 10.01 12.01
C GLY A 309 17.36 8.57 11.97
N TYR A 310 16.47 7.57 11.99
CA TYR A 310 16.85 6.16 11.90
C TYR A 310 17.47 5.81 10.55
N LEU A 311 16.99 6.41 9.46
CA LEU A 311 17.58 6.19 8.14
C LEU A 311 19.04 6.70 8.10
N THR A 312 19.29 7.93 8.56
CA THR A 312 20.66 8.48 8.65
C THR A 312 21.58 7.57 9.47
N ARG A 313 21.11 7.12 10.64
CA ARG A 313 21.87 6.19 11.50
C ARG A 313 22.13 4.84 10.84
N LEU A 314 21.19 4.33 10.05
CA LEU A 314 21.32 3.06 9.34
C LEU A 314 22.37 3.14 8.23
N LEU A 315 22.46 4.27 7.53
CA LEU A 315 23.42 4.48 6.43
C LEU A 315 24.83 4.81 6.91
N GLN A 316 24.99 5.28 8.16
CA GLN A 316 26.27 5.75 8.67
C GLN A 316 27.34 4.65 8.63
N GLY A 317 28.44 4.94 7.93
CA GLY A 317 29.58 4.03 7.80
C GLY A 317 29.30 2.77 6.95
N ARG A 318 28.18 2.72 6.22
CA ARG A 318 27.81 1.59 5.37
C ARG A 318 28.09 1.88 3.90
N ARG A 319 28.44 0.85 3.14
CA ARG A 319 28.56 0.88 1.68
C ARG A 319 27.17 0.76 1.09
N VAL A 320 26.64 1.85 0.55
CA VAL A 320 25.25 1.95 0.10
C VAL A 320 25.16 1.85 -1.43
N LEU A 321 24.31 0.95 -1.92
CA LEU A 321 23.92 0.88 -3.33
C LEU A 321 22.55 1.53 -3.51
N LEU A 322 22.40 2.38 -4.53
CA LEU A 322 21.13 3.03 -4.84
C LEU A 322 20.53 2.45 -6.12
N ILE A 323 19.22 2.17 -6.13
CA ILE A 323 18.55 1.56 -7.28
C ILE A 323 17.26 2.32 -7.57
N GLY A 324 17.05 2.74 -8.81
CA GLY A 324 15.85 3.48 -9.22
C GLY A 324 16.15 4.62 -10.18
N ASN A 325 15.10 5.23 -10.73
CA ASN A 325 15.24 6.28 -11.75
C ASN A 325 15.94 7.54 -11.23
N GLN A 326 15.83 7.82 -9.93
CA GLN A 326 16.52 8.92 -9.27
C GLN A 326 17.84 8.51 -8.59
N ALA A 327 18.33 7.29 -8.80
CA ALA A 327 19.44 6.75 -8.01
C ALA A 327 20.73 7.58 -8.16
N GLU A 328 21.01 8.11 -9.37
CA GLU A 328 22.15 8.99 -9.60
C GLU A 328 22.03 10.34 -8.86
N ALA A 329 20.88 10.99 -8.97
CA ALA A 329 20.62 12.25 -8.26
C ALA A 329 20.65 12.06 -6.73
N LEU A 330 20.08 10.95 -6.24
CA LEU A 330 20.13 10.58 -4.84
C LEU A 330 21.56 10.28 -4.37
N ALA A 331 22.39 9.67 -5.23
CA ALA A 331 23.82 9.44 -4.94
C ALA A 331 24.55 10.77 -4.69
N GLY A 332 24.33 11.76 -5.54
CA GLY A 332 24.88 13.11 -5.36
C GLY A 332 24.40 13.75 -4.06
N PHE A 333 23.08 13.69 -3.78
CA PHE A 333 22.49 14.26 -2.57
C PHE A 333 23.03 13.64 -1.27
N LEU A 334 23.10 12.30 -1.21
CA LEU A 334 23.55 11.57 -0.03
C LEU A 334 25.07 11.62 0.15
N GLY A 335 25.83 11.59 -0.96
CA GLY A 335 27.29 11.71 -0.95
C GLY A 335 27.76 13.02 -0.35
N GLN A 336 27.10 14.14 -0.69
CA GLN A 336 27.37 15.45 -0.08
C GLN A 336 27.10 15.49 1.43
N ARG A 337 26.35 14.52 1.96
CA ARG A 337 25.99 14.38 3.38
C ARG A 337 26.79 13.28 4.07
N GLY A 338 27.88 12.82 3.46
CA GLY A 338 28.81 11.88 4.05
C GLY A 338 28.36 10.41 4.02
N VAL A 339 27.33 10.08 3.25
CA VAL A 339 26.95 8.68 3.01
C VAL A 339 27.92 8.07 2.00
N ASN A 340 28.45 6.88 2.31
CA ASN A 340 29.33 6.15 1.42
C ASN A 340 28.53 5.40 0.35
N VAL A 341 28.16 6.10 -0.72
CA VAL A 341 27.49 5.52 -1.89
C VAL A 341 28.53 4.85 -2.78
N VAL A 342 28.47 3.52 -2.91
CA VAL A 342 29.43 2.74 -3.70
C VAL A 342 29.03 2.56 -5.16
N GLY A 343 27.80 2.92 -5.50
CA GLY A 343 27.28 2.85 -6.86
C GLY A 343 25.79 3.12 -6.95
N TRP A 344 25.29 3.15 -8.18
CA TRP A 344 23.87 3.23 -8.47
C TRP A 344 23.47 2.44 -9.71
N LEU A 345 22.22 1.95 -9.75
CA LEU A 345 21.61 1.28 -10.90
C LEU A 345 20.36 2.04 -11.34
N ALA A 346 20.43 2.60 -12.56
CA ALA A 346 19.35 3.33 -13.21
C ALA A 346 19.44 3.13 -14.74
N PRO A 347 18.32 3.30 -15.49
CA PRO A 347 16.95 3.41 -15.00
C PRO A 347 16.36 2.05 -14.59
N VAL A 348 15.24 2.07 -13.85
CA VAL A 348 14.33 0.94 -13.66
C VAL A 348 12.99 1.33 -14.28
N ARG A 349 12.66 0.76 -15.45
CA ARG A 349 11.50 1.18 -16.25
C ARG A 349 10.19 0.55 -15.80
N GLY A 350 10.26 -0.47 -14.95
CA GLY A 350 9.10 -1.08 -14.34
C GLY A 350 9.38 -2.51 -13.91
N VAL A 351 8.30 -3.24 -13.65
CA VAL A 351 8.34 -4.61 -13.12
C VAL A 351 9.07 -5.62 -14.01
N ALA A 352 9.09 -5.39 -15.33
CA ALA A 352 9.82 -6.23 -16.28
C ALA A 352 11.35 -6.17 -16.07
N ASP A 353 11.87 -5.04 -15.58
CA ASP A 353 13.31 -4.83 -15.38
C ASP A 353 13.80 -5.43 -14.04
N ALA A 354 12.89 -5.82 -13.13
CA ALA A 354 13.24 -6.16 -11.75
C ALA A 354 14.33 -7.25 -11.67
N THR A 355 14.16 -8.34 -12.42
CA THR A 355 15.11 -9.46 -12.43
C THR A 355 16.46 -9.05 -13.02
N GLU A 356 16.47 -8.28 -14.12
CA GLU A 356 17.71 -7.82 -14.74
C GLU A 356 18.49 -6.90 -13.78
N ILE A 357 17.81 -5.94 -13.17
CA ILE A 357 18.40 -5.01 -12.21
C ILE A 357 18.97 -5.75 -10.99
N ALA A 358 18.25 -6.73 -10.46
CA ALA A 358 18.75 -7.56 -9.36
C ALA A 358 20.02 -8.34 -9.77
N MET A 359 20.12 -8.82 -11.01
CA MET A 359 21.35 -9.44 -11.52
C MET A 359 22.51 -8.47 -11.69
N ARG A 360 22.24 -7.22 -12.10
CA ARG A 360 23.26 -6.18 -12.29
C ARG A 360 23.93 -5.75 -10.99
N VAL A 361 23.36 -6.07 -9.83
CA VAL A 361 24.00 -5.82 -8.53
C VAL A 361 25.38 -6.49 -8.40
N ARG A 362 25.67 -7.53 -9.19
CA ARG A 362 27.03 -8.11 -9.29
C ARG A 362 28.12 -7.12 -9.75
N GLU A 363 27.74 -6.01 -10.39
CA GLU A 363 28.64 -4.90 -10.75
C GLU A 363 29.19 -4.21 -9.48
N PHE A 364 28.51 -4.36 -8.34
CA PHE A 364 28.84 -3.76 -7.06
C PHE A 364 28.86 -4.83 -5.95
N PRO A 365 29.83 -5.77 -5.91
CA PRO A 365 29.80 -6.88 -4.95
C PRO A 365 29.92 -6.42 -3.47
N ASP A 366 30.51 -5.25 -3.27
CA ASP A 366 30.98 -4.71 -2.01
C ASP A 366 30.00 -3.73 -1.33
N PHE A 367 28.70 -3.82 -1.57
CA PHE A 367 27.72 -3.04 -0.79
C PHE A 367 27.19 -3.82 0.41
N ASP A 368 26.80 -3.10 1.46
CA ASP A 368 26.18 -3.65 2.67
C ASP A 368 24.65 -3.54 2.60
N LEU A 369 24.16 -2.42 2.04
CA LEU A 369 22.75 -2.02 2.07
C LEU A 369 22.33 -1.45 0.71
N ALA A 370 21.21 -1.92 0.17
CA ALA A 370 20.57 -1.32 -1.00
C ALA A 370 19.37 -0.46 -0.59
N LEU A 371 19.25 0.72 -1.20
CA LEU A 371 18.06 1.56 -1.14
C LEU A 371 17.40 1.60 -2.52
N VAL A 372 16.13 1.21 -2.59
CA VAL A 372 15.42 0.98 -3.85
C VAL A 372 14.22 1.91 -3.97
N ALA A 373 14.16 2.71 -5.04
CA ALA A 373 13.07 3.64 -5.36
C ALA A 373 12.63 3.43 -6.82
N ALA A 374 11.79 2.40 -7.03
CA ALA A 374 11.45 1.90 -8.37
C ALA A 374 9.97 1.53 -8.55
N GLY A 375 9.06 2.25 -7.88
CA GLY A 375 7.63 1.95 -7.92
C GLY A 375 7.34 0.49 -7.50
N VAL A 376 6.43 -0.17 -8.22
CA VAL A 376 6.03 -1.56 -7.92
C VAL A 376 7.21 -2.53 -8.02
N ALA A 377 8.17 -2.27 -8.90
CA ALA A 377 9.36 -3.10 -9.06
C ALA A 377 10.25 -3.12 -7.81
N ALA A 378 10.16 -2.09 -6.95
CA ALA A 378 10.98 -2.00 -5.74
C ALA A 378 10.75 -3.18 -4.80
N VAL A 379 9.51 -3.67 -4.68
CA VAL A 379 9.16 -4.84 -3.86
C VAL A 379 9.88 -6.08 -4.37
N MET A 380 9.84 -6.32 -5.68
CA MET A 380 10.47 -7.49 -6.31
C MET A 380 12.00 -7.43 -6.16
N ILE A 381 12.60 -6.28 -6.46
CA ILE A 381 14.05 -6.07 -6.36
C ILE A 381 14.51 -6.28 -4.91
N CYS A 382 13.89 -5.66 -3.92
CA CYS A 382 14.31 -5.80 -2.51
C CYS A 382 14.28 -7.26 -2.04
N VAL A 383 13.23 -8.00 -2.39
CA VAL A 383 13.09 -9.41 -2.04
C VAL A 383 14.16 -10.25 -2.73
N GLN A 384 14.42 -10.00 -4.01
CA GLN A 384 15.44 -10.74 -4.76
C GLN A 384 16.84 -10.49 -4.20
N LEU A 385 17.19 -9.25 -3.85
CA LEU A 385 18.47 -8.92 -3.21
C LEU A 385 18.64 -9.60 -1.84
N SER A 386 17.57 -9.69 -1.05
CA SER A 386 17.58 -10.42 0.21
C SER A 386 17.79 -11.92 -0.03
N ARG A 387 16.97 -12.55 -0.88
CA ARG A 387 16.91 -14.00 -1.03
C ARG A 387 18.06 -14.60 -1.82
N GLU A 388 18.49 -13.93 -2.90
CA GLU A 388 19.49 -14.47 -3.82
C GLU A 388 20.90 -13.95 -3.52
N TRP A 389 21.01 -12.72 -3.04
CA TRP A 389 22.30 -12.05 -2.84
C TRP A 389 22.71 -11.93 -1.38
N GLY A 390 21.83 -12.30 -0.44
CA GLY A 390 22.14 -12.27 0.99
C GLY A 390 22.20 -10.85 1.57
N LYS A 391 21.59 -9.86 0.91
CA LYS A 391 21.78 -8.43 1.21
C LYS A 391 20.62 -7.84 2.01
N VAL A 392 20.86 -6.70 2.63
CA VAL A 392 19.79 -5.88 3.22
C VAL A 392 19.31 -4.89 2.17
N ALA A 393 17.99 -4.84 1.93
CA ALA A 393 17.38 -3.97 0.94
C ALA A 393 16.12 -3.29 1.48
N LEU A 394 16.04 -1.96 1.33
CA LEU A 394 14.93 -1.13 1.81
C LEU A 394 14.27 -0.40 0.62
N ASP A 395 12.96 -0.51 0.53
CA ASP A 395 12.14 0.26 -0.39
C ASP A 395 11.94 1.70 0.12
N LEU A 396 12.54 2.68 -0.56
CA LEU A 396 12.44 4.10 -0.26
C LEU A 396 11.22 4.79 -0.88
N GLY A 397 10.64 4.25 -1.95
CA GLY A 397 9.60 4.92 -2.73
C GLY A 397 9.91 6.41 -3.02
N HIS A 398 8.90 7.26 -2.87
CA HIS A 398 9.01 8.70 -3.11
C HIS A 398 9.85 9.47 -2.08
N LEU A 399 10.39 8.82 -1.03
CA LEU A 399 11.33 9.52 -0.15
C LEU A 399 12.58 9.96 -0.93
N ALA A 400 13.01 9.19 -1.94
CA ALA A 400 14.11 9.59 -2.82
C ALA A 400 13.84 10.94 -3.50
N ASP A 401 12.67 11.08 -4.15
CA ASP A 401 12.25 12.33 -4.81
C ASP A 401 12.19 13.48 -3.82
N LYS A 402 11.53 13.25 -2.67
CA LYS A 402 11.33 14.27 -1.63
C LYS A 402 12.63 14.80 -1.04
N LEU A 403 13.63 13.93 -0.85
CA LEU A 403 14.94 14.34 -0.36
C LEU A 403 15.66 15.22 -1.39
N ILE A 404 15.67 14.79 -2.66
CA ILE A 404 16.33 15.53 -3.76
C ILE A 404 15.68 16.91 -3.95
N GLN A 405 14.35 16.98 -3.88
CA GLN A 405 13.57 18.21 -4.07
C GLN A 405 13.56 19.11 -2.83
N GLY A 406 14.08 18.65 -1.69
CA GLY A 406 14.05 19.40 -0.43
C GLY A 406 12.69 19.42 0.28
N GLU A 407 11.74 18.60 -0.16
CA GLU A 407 10.44 18.42 0.52
C GLU A 407 10.56 17.59 1.81
N ALA A 408 11.60 16.76 1.91
CA ALA A 408 11.96 16.03 3.12
C ALA A 408 13.34 16.47 3.59
N ALA A 409 13.45 16.75 4.89
CA ALA A 409 14.75 17.02 5.52
C ALA A 409 15.57 15.73 5.64
N TRP A 410 16.89 15.86 5.53
CA TRP A 410 17.84 14.80 5.91
C TRP A 410 18.39 15.12 7.30
N PRO A 411 17.96 14.42 8.37
CA PRO A 411 18.41 14.75 9.71
C PRO A 411 19.89 14.52 9.89
N GLN A 412 20.57 15.47 10.52
CA GLN A 412 21.97 15.31 10.90
C GLN A 412 22.09 14.39 12.11
N LEU A 413 23.17 13.61 12.20
CA LEU A 413 23.37 12.66 13.31
C LEU A 413 23.35 13.31 14.71
N GLY A 414 23.69 14.60 14.81
CA GLY A 414 23.63 15.38 16.05
C GLY A 414 22.23 15.92 16.40
N GLU A 415 21.28 15.90 15.47
CA GLU A 415 19.89 16.36 15.66
C GLU A 415 18.93 15.20 15.99
N VAL A 416 19.42 13.96 15.97
CA VAL A 416 18.63 12.77 16.28
C VAL A 416 18.43 12.70 17.79
N HIS A 417 17.42 13.41 18.29
CA HIS A 417 16.99 13.30 19.67
C HIS A 417 16.67 11.84 19.98
N THR A 418 17.30 11.30 21.01
CA THR A 418 16.95 10.03 21.65
C THR A 418 15.60 10.19 22.36
N GLY A 419 14.52 10.36 21.60
CA GLY A 419 13.15 10.26 22.08
C GLY A 419 12.77 8.80 22.28
N ALA A 420 13.49 8.12 23.16
CA ALA A 420 13.18 6.78 23.63
C ALA A 420 13.41 6.75 25.14
N ASN A 421 12.58 7.50 25.85
CA ASN A 421 12.23 7.30 27.25
C ASN A 421 10.82 7.90 27.39
N GLY A 422 9.81 7.08 27.15
CA GLY A 422 8.43 7.34 27.54
C GLY A 422 7.99 6.10 28.30
N ASP A 423 7.78 6.30 29.60
CA ASP A 423 7.36 5.32 30.60
C ASP A 423 6.08 4.56 30.23
#